data_AF-A0A1Q7QJW8-F1
#
_entry.id   AF-A0A1Q7QJW8-F1
#
_cell.length_a   1.000
_cell.length_b   1.000
_cell.length_c   1.000
_cell.angle_alpha   90.00
_cell.angle_beta   90.00
_cell.angle_gamma   90.00
#
_symmetry.space_group_name_H-M   'P 1'
#
loop_
_entity.id
_entity.type
_entity.pdbx_description
1 polymer ?
#
loop_
_entity_poly.entity_id
_entity_poly.type
_entity_poly.pdbx_seq_one_letter_code
_entity_poly.pdbx_strand_id
1 'polypeptide(L)'
;MSGPLRGAVVGALLYEGLASMPDEAARLAAAGGVRFEPCHHHAAVGPMAGVTTASMPVFVVENRARGNRAYSTLNEGLGKVLRYGAFAPEVIERLRWFRDILGPALGEAIRRTGGVDGRALIAQALRMGDECHNRNRAASALLIKALAPHLASLDLPPPERARILAFAAGNDHLFLNVGMAACKAAADAAHGLPRSSLVTTMARNGTQFGIRVSGLGDRWFTAEAETPVGLYFAGFGAADANPDIGDSAITETAGIGGFAMGAAPAIVEFVGGTPADALRYTRLMYEITLGENTAYRLPPLDFRGTPTGIDVRLVMQTGILPQINTGIAHREAGIGQIGAGLVKPPRACFESALRALVAERRGG
;
A
#
# COMPACT_ATOMS: atom_id res chain seq x y z
N MET A 1 -17.63 -7.44 1.87
CA MET A 1 -16.31 -7.54 2.53
C MET A 1 -15.81 -8.98 2.45
N SER A 2 -14.56 -9.16 2.05
CA SER A 2 -13.85 -10.44 2.05
C SER A 2 -13.54 -10.94 3.46
N GLY A 3 -13.03 -12.18 3.59
CA GLY A 3 -12.67 -12.77 4.89
C GLY A 3 -11.68 -11.91 5.69
N PRO A 4 -10.49 -11.59 5.15
CA PRO A 4 -9.52 -10.72 5.83
C PRO A 4 -10.09 -9.38 6.27
N LEU A 5 -10.91 -8.74 5.43
CA LEU A 5 -11.51 -7.45 5.77
C LEU A 5 -12.52 -7.58 6.92
N ARG A 6 -13.36 -8.63 6.94
CA ARG A 6 -14.27 -8.90 8.06
C ARG A 6 -13.50 -9.13 9.36
N GLY A 7 -12.43 -9.91 9.32
CA GLY A 7 -11.57 -10.15 10.48
C GLY A 7 -10.92 -8.87 11.00
N ALA A 8 -10.43 -8.01 10.10
CA ALA A 8 -9.83 -6.74 10.46
C ALA A 8 -10.84 -5.78 11.10
N VAL A 9 -12.08 -5.73 10.59
CA VAL A 9 -13.16 -4.94 11.20
C VAL A 9 -13.48 -5.44 12.62
N VAL A 10 -13.59 -6.77 12.81
CA VAL A 10 -13.78 -7.35 14.15
C VAL A 10 -12.67 -6.93 15.09
N GLY A 11 -11.40 -7.12 14.70
CA GLY A 11 -10.26 -6.72 15.53
C GLY A 11 -10.21 -5.23 15.82
N ALA A 12 -10.58 -4.39 14.85
CA ALA A 12 -10.64 -2.95 15.03
C ALA A 12 -11.71 -2.52 16.05
N LEU A 13 -12.89 -3.15 16.03
CA LEU A 13 -13.95 -2.87 17.01
C LEU A 13 -13.56 -3.31 18.43
N LEU A 14 -12.88 -4.45 18.57
CA LEU A 14 -12.32 -4.91 19.83
C LEU A 14 -11.21 -3.95 20.33
N TYR A 15 -10.37 -3.48 19.42
CA TYR A 15 -9.31 -2.52 19.72
C TYR A 15 -9.85 -1.19 20.24
N GLU A 16 -10.92 -0.67 19.61
CA GLU A 16 -11.59 0.57 20.02
C GLU A 16 -12.51 0.39 21.25
N GLY A 17 -12.69 -0.84 21.75
CA GLY A 17 -13.57 -1.11 22.88
C GLY A 17 -15.06 -0.93 22.56
N LEU A 18 -15.43 -0.97 21.27
CA LEU A 18 -16.83 -0.87 20.82
C LEU A 18 -17.56 -2.22 20.90
N ALA A 19 -16.82 -3.30 21.15
CA ALA A 19 -17.32 -4.63 21.45
C ALA A 19 -16.31 -5.33 22.37
N SER A 20 -16.81 -6.26 23.18
CA SER A 20 -15.97 -7.06 24.09
C SER A 20 -15.63 -8.44 23.50
N MET A 21 -16.46 -8.94 22.59
CA MET A 21 -16.30 -10.27 21.99
C MET A 21 -16.38 -10.24 20.45
N PRO A 22 -15.70 -11.15 19.74
CA PRO A 22 -15.72 -11.21 18.28
C PRO A 22 -17.14 -11.28 17.67
N ASP A 23 -18.04 -12.07 18.25
CA ASP A 23 -19.42 -12.22 17.75
C ASP A 23 -20.27 -10.96 17.98
N GLU A 24 -19.98 -10.21 19.04
CA GLU A 24 -20.59 -8.91 19.29
C GLU A 24 -20.12 -7.89 18.25
N ALA A 25 -18.81 -7.82 18.00
CA ALA A 25 -18.21 -6.95 16.99
C ALA A 25 -18.77 -7.24 15.58
N ALA A 26 -18.87 -8.52 15.21
CA ALA A 26 -19.42 -8.94 13.92
C ALA A 26 -20.89 -8.52 13.77
N ARG A 27 -21.71 -8.70 14.82
CA ARG A 27 -23.12 -8.27 14.82
C ARG A 27 -23.25 -6.75 14.74
N LEU A 28 -22.43 -6.00 15.48
CA LEU A 28 -22.42 -4.54 15.46
C LEU A 28 -22.12 -4.01 14.05
N ALA A 29 -21.09 -4.58 13.39
CA ALA A 29 -20.74 -4.21 12.03
C ALA A 29 -21.86 -4.54 11.01
N ALA A 30 -22.48 -5.73 11.14
CA ALA A 30 -23.55 -6.16 10.23
C ALA A 30 -24.85 -5.36 10.43
N ALA A 31 -25.13 -4.89 11.65
CA ALA A 31 -26.32 -4.12 11.99
C ALA A 31 -26.23 -2.62 11.63
N GLY A 32 -25.12 -2.17 11.05
CA GLY A 32 -24.90 -0.76 10.72
C GLY A 32 -24.56 0.12 11.92
N GLY A 33 -24.08 -0.47 13.03
CA GLY A 33 -23.62 0.27 14.21
C GLY A 33 -22.32 1.05 14.00
N VAL A 34 -21.66 0.86 12.86
CA VAL A 34 -20.49 1.63 12.40
C VAL A 34 -20.59 1.96 10.92
N ARG A 35 -19.96 3.06 10.51
CA ARG A 35 -19.88 3.50 9.10
C ARG A 35 -18.55 3.08 8.48
N PHE A 36 -18.59 2.64 7.24
CA PHE A 36 -17.41 2.26 6.46
C PHE A 36 -17.23 3.24 5.30
N GLU A 37 -16.03 3.80 5.19
CA GLU A 37 -15.61 4.66 4.07
C GLU A 37 -14.22 4.22 3.59
N PRO A 38 -13.92 4.31 2.27
CA PRO A 38 -12.59 4.02 1.75
C PRO A 38 -11.54 5.02 2.26
N CYS A 39 -10.34 4.55 2.61
CA CYS A 39 -9.21 5.40 2.99
C CYS A 39 -8.92 6.49 1.93
N HIS A 40 -9.05 6.14 0.65
CA HIS A 40 -8.79 7.05 -0.46
C HIS A 40 -9.66 8.32 -0.49
N HIS A 41 -10.84 8.30 0.16
CA HIS A 41 -11.73 9.45 0.33
C HIS A 41 -11.31 10.37 1.48
N HIS A 42 -10.41 9.91 2.35
CA HIS A 42 -9.92 10.63 3.53
C HIS A 42 -8.42 10.94 3.44
N ALA A 43 -7.88 11.06 2.21
CA ALA A 43 -6.45 11.23 1.94
C ALA A 43 -5.58 10.15 2.62
N ALA A 44 -6.14 8.97 2.88
CA ALA A 44 -5.45 7.88 3.56
C ALA A 44 -5.24 6.69 2.61
N VAL A 45 -4.35 5.78 3.01
CA VAL A 45 -4.13 4.48 2.36
C VAL A 45 -3.79 3.42 3.41
N GLY A 46 -4.38 2.23 3.26
CA GLY A 46 -4.17 1.09 4.14
C GLY A 46 -3.67 -0.15 3.38
N PRO A 47 -2.57 -0.80 3.80
CA PRO A 47 -2.13 -2.04 3.18
C PRO A 47 -3.09 -3.19 3.52
N MET A 48 -3.30 -4.12 2.58
CA MET A 48 -4.15 -5.31 2.76
C MET A 48 -5.57 -4.93 3.22
N ALA A 49 -6.11 -5.48 4.31
CA ALA A 49 -7.44 -5.08 4.79
C ALA A 49 -7.58 -3.58 5.06
N GLY A 50 -6.46 -2.90 5.38
CA GLY A 50 -6.37 -1.44 5.42
C GLY A 50 -7.27 -0.73 6.44
N VAL A 51 -7.87 -1.48 7.37
CA VAL A 51 -8.78 -0.92 8.39
C VAL A 51 -8.01 0.07 9.26
N THR A 52 -8.54 1.29 9.33
CA THR A 52 -7.98 2.40 10.10
C THR A 52 -9.09 2.96 11.00
N THR A 53 -8.78 3.15 12.28
CA THR A 53 -9.75 3.66 13.27
C THR A 53 -9.20 4.89 13.99
N ALA A 54 -10.07 5.55 14.77
CA ALA A 54 -9.77 6.84 15.41
C ALA A 54 -8.56 6.79 16.34
N SER A 55 -8.36 5.68 17.07
CA SER A 55 -7.27 5.55 18.03
C SER A 55 -5.97 5.02 17.43
N MET A 56 -5.92 4.72 16.12
CA MET A 56 -4.69 4.22 15.50
C MET A 56 -3.73 5.38 15.16
N PRO A 57 -2.45 5.29 15.55
CA PRO A 57 -1.46 6.26 15.11
C PRO A 57 -1.26 6.16 13.59
N VAL A 58 -1.02 7.31 12.96
CA VAL A 58 -0.74 7.40 11.53
C VAL A 58 0.54 8.18 11.26
N PHE A 59 1.26 7.78 10.21
CA PHE A 59 2.23 8.64 9.57
C PHE A 59 1.50 9.75 8.81
N VAL A 60 2.03 10.97 8.91
CA VAL A 60 1.58 12.13 8.14
C VAL A 60 2.65 12.46 7.11
N VAL A 61 2.32 12.34 5.83
CA VAL A 61 3.20 12.72 4.73
C VAL A 61 2.68 13.98 4.08
N GLU A 62 3.49 15.03 4.09
CA GLU A 62 3.17 16.31 3.47
C GLU A 62 3.90 16.47 2.13
N ASN A 63 3.14 16.74 1.08
CA ASN A 63 3.70 17.16 -0.20
C ASN A 63 4.01 18.65 -0.15
N ARG A 64 5.21 19.02 0.30
CA ARG A 64 5.62 20.43 0.46
C ARG A 64 5.50 21.28 -0.81
N ALA A 65 5.58 20.66 -2.00
CA ALA A 65 5.46 21.39 -3.27
C ALA A 65 4.00 21.80 -3.60
N ARG A 66 3.01 21.15 -2.98
CA ARG A 66 1.59 21.31 -3.31
C ARG A 66 0.70 21.59 -2.09
N GLY A 67 1.23 21.43 -0.89
CA GLY A 67 0.55 21.69 0.39
C GLY A 67 -0.43 20.59 0.84
N ASN A 68 -0.70 19.57 0.02
CA ASN A 68 -1.59 18.47 0.41
C ASN A 68 -0.88 17.44 1.29
N ARG A 69 -1.67 16.65 2.03
CA ARG A 69 -1.20 15.60 2.94
C ARG A 69 -1.81 14.26 2.59
N ALA A 70 -1.13 13.18 3.01
CA ALA A 70 -1.68 11.85 3.03
C ALA A 70 -1.29 11.09 4.29
N TYR A 71 -2.06 10.05 4.61
CA TYR A 71 -1.97 9.32 5.87
C TYR A 71 -1.89 7.81 5.65
N SER A 72 -1.17 7.11 6.52
CA SER A 72 -1.23 5.65 6.62
C SER A 72 -0.92 5.22 8.04
N THR A 73 -1.50 4.12 8.50
CA THR A 73 -1.21 3.52 9.80
C THR A 73 0.24 3.03 9.89
N LEU A 74 0.66 2.52 11.05
CA LEU A 74 1.96 1.91 11.22
C LEU A 74 1.94 0.46 10.72
N ASN A 75 3.04 -0.01 10.13
CA ASN A 75 3.15 -1.40 9.71
C ASN A 75 3.27 -2.33 10.93
N GLU A 76 2.39 -3.32 11.03
CA GLU A 76 2.28 -4.21 12.20
C GLU A 76 3.36 -5.32 12.27
N GLY A 77 4.17 -5.45 11.21
CA GLY A 77 5.14 -6.52 11.02
C GLY A 77 4.62 -7.67 10.14
N LEU A 78 5.32 -8.80 10.25
CA LEU A 78 5.00 -10.05 9.55
C LEU A 78 4.16 -10.99 10.43
N GLY A 79 3.53 -11.99 9.81
CA GLY A 79 2.76 -13.03 10.49
C GLY A 79 1.28 -12.66 10.74
N LYS A 80 0.75 -13.04 11.91
CA LYS A 80 -0.63 -12.74 12.31
C LYS A 80 -0.75 -11.28 12.74
N VAL A 81 -1.36 -10.46 11.88
CA VAL A 81 -1.56 -9.02 12.07
C VAL A 81 -2.93 -8.59 11.57
N LEU A 82 -3.44 -7.45 12.05
CA LEU A 82 -4.77 -6.94 11.75
C LEU A 82 -4.96 -6.67 10.26
N ARG A 83 -3.93 -6.17 9.56
CA ARG A 83 -3.99 -5.93 8.12
C ARG A 83 -4.27 -7.21 7.30
N TYR A 84 -4.02 -8.40 7.83
CA TYR A 84 -4.44 -9.67 7.22
C TYR A 84 -5.68 -10.29 7.86
N GLY A 85 -6.37 -9.56 8.73
CA GLY A 85 -7.61 -9.98 9.38
C GLY A 85 -7.43 -10.81 10.64
N ALA A 86 -6.25 -10.81 11.25
CA ALA A 86 -6.04 -11.44 12.56
C ALA A 86 -6.43 -10.51 13.70
N PHE A 87 -7.07 -11.06 14.74
CA PHE A 87 -7.60 -10.29 15.87
C PHE A 87 -7.45 -11.01 17.21
N ALA A 88 -6.49 -11.94 17.30
CA ALA A 88 -6.15 -12.61 18.57
C ALA A 88 -5.65 -11.58 19.62
N PRO A 89 -5.74 -11.87 20.93
CA PRO A 89 -5.39 -10.92 21.98
C PRO A 89 -4.01 -10.26 21.80
N GLU A 90 -3.00 -11.03 21.38
CA GLU A 90 -1.64 -10.54 21.13
C GLU A 90 -1.55 -9.51 19.97
N VAL A 91 -2.49 -9.56 19.02
CA VAL A 91 -2.61 -8.56 17.94
C VAL A 91 -3.15 -7.26 18.54
N ILE A 92 -4.22 -7.34 19.33
CA ILE A 92 -4.86 -6.18 19.94
C ILE A 92 -3.91 -5.50 20.96
N GLU A 93 -3.19 -6.28 21.76
CA GLU A 93 -2.17 -5.79 22.68
C GLU A 93 -1.02 -5.07 21.94
N ARG A 94 -0.59 -5.59 20.80
CA ARG A 94 0.41 -4.91 19.95
C ARG A 94 -0.11 -3.58 19.42
N LEU A 95 -1.36 -3.52 18.97
CA LEU A 95 -1.98 -2.27 18.50
C LEU A 95 -2.11 -1.24 19.62
N ARG A 96 -2.41 -1.67 20.85
CA ARG A 96 -2.38 -0.79 22.04
C ARG A 96 -0.98 -0.29 22.32
N TRP A 97 0.04 -1.15 22.25
CA TRP A 97 1.45 -0.71 22.32
C TRP A 97 1.82 0.26 21.19
N PHE A 98 1.25 0.09 19.99
CA PHE A 98 1.45 1.05 18.90
C PHE A 98 0.90 2.43 19.25
N ARG A 99 -0.33 2.49 19.75
CA ARG A 99 -0.97 3.73 20.18
C ARG A 99 -0.24 4.40 21.33
N ASP A 100 0.11 3.63 22.35
CA ASP A 100 0.54 4.17 23.64
C ASP A 100 2.05 4.47 23.67
N ILE A 101 2.87 3.73 22.91
CA ILE A 101 4.34 3.81 22.99
C ILE A 101 4.98 4.03 21.62
N LEU A 102 4.82 3.11 20.67
CA LEU A 102 5.59 3.15 19.40
C LEU A 102 5.25 4.39 18.57
N GLY A 103 3.96 4.69 18.39
CA GLY A 103 3.47 5.82 17.60
C GLY A 103 3.96 7.16 18.14
N PRO A 104 3.74 7.47 19.43
CA PRO A 104 4.29 8.67 20.07
C PRO A 104 5.81 8.78 19.95
N ALA A 105 6.54 7.67 20.17
CA ALA A 105 8.01 7.65 20.09
C ALA A 105 8.52 7.91 18.67
N LEU A 106 7.94 7.26 17.65
CA LEU A 106 8.29 7.51 16.24
C LEU A 106 7.93 8.94 15.83
N GLY A 107 6.75 9.42 16.23
CA GLY A 107 6.32 10.79 15.96
C GLY A 107 7.27 11.83 16.55
N GLU A 108 7.73 11.62 17.78
CA GLU A 108 8.71 12.48 18.43
C GLU A 108 10.08 12.43 17.74
N ALA A 109 10.57 11.23 17.42
CA ALA A 109 11.82 11.07 16.69
C ALA A 109 11.78 11.80 15.32
N ILE A 110 10.69 11.67 14.55
CA ILE A 110 10.51 12.36 13.27
C ILE A 110 10.47 13.88 13.43
N ARG A 111 9.82 14.40 14.48
CA ARG A 111 9.81 15.85 14.75
C ARG A 111 11.21 16.36 15.09
N ARG A 112 11.99 15.61 15.88
CA ARG A 112 13.38 15.95 16.21
C ARG A 112 14.33 15.95 15.01
N THR A 113 14.05 15.18 13.96
CA THR A 113 14.82 15.24 12.69
C THR A 113 14.43 16.43 11.80
N GLY A 114 13.37 17.17 12.13
CA GLY A 114 12.79 18.18 11.23
C GLY A 114 11.95 17.59 10.08
N GLY A 115 11.51 16.33 10.24
CA GLY A 115 10.89 15.53 9.20
C GLY A 115 11.89 14.61 8.48
N VAL A 116 11.37 13.72 7.64
CA VAL A 116 12.15 12.77 6.82
C VAL A 116 11.74 12.94 5.36
N ASP A 117 12.71 13.07 4.47
CA ASP A 117 12.44 13.17 3.03
C ASP A 117 12.12 11.79 2.44
N GLY A 118 10.82 11.48 2.37
CA GLY A 118 10.34 10.21 1.81
C GLY A 118 10.69 10.02 0.33
N ARG A 119 10.74 11.08 -0.49
CA ARG A 119 11.11 11.01 -1.91
C ARG A 119 12.58 10.63 -2.05
N ALA A 120 13.45 11.22 -1.23
CA ALA A 120 14.87 10.88 -1.23
C ALA A 120 15.11 9.43 -0.76
N LEU A 121 14.38 8.98 0.28
CA LEU A 121 14.47 7.59 0.75
C LEU A 121 14.03 6.59 -0.31
N ILE A 122 12.89 6.79 -0.98
CA ILE A 122 12.43 5.93 -2.08
C ILE A 122 13.48 5.91 -3.20
N ALA A 123 13.96 7.09 -3.63
CA ALA A 123 14.95 7.18 -4.69
C ALA A 123 16.25 6.41 -4.37
N GLN A 124 16.70 6.45 -3.10
CA GLN A 124 17.86 5.70 -2.66
C GLN A 124 17.57 4.19 -2.56
N ALA A 125 16.42 3.81 -2.01
CA ALA A 125 16.02 2.41 -1.84
C ALA A 125 15.91 1.68 -3.19
N LEU A 126 15.36 2.33 -4.22
CA LEU A 126 15.32 1.77 -5.59
C LEU A 126 16.72 1.46 -6.14
N ARG A 127 17.74 2.25 -5.76
CA ARG A 127 19.14 1.99 -6.12
C ARG A 127 19.82 0.93 -5.24
N MET A 128 19.15 0.47 -4.19
CA MET A 128 19.62 -0.55 -3.25
C MET A 128 18.85 -1.86 -3.38
N GLY A 129 18.11 -2.04 -4.49
CA GLY A 129 17.43 -3.30 -4.79
C GLY A 129 16.05 -3.45 -4.17
N ASP A 130 15.45 -2.38 -3.65
CA ASP A 130 14.03 -2.34 -3.29
C ASP A 130 13.18 -1.93 -4.50
N GLU A 131 11.92 -2.35 -4.50
CA GLU A 131 10.88 -1.79 -5.39
C GLU A 131 9.80 -1.01 -4.61
N CYS A 132 9.89 -1.03 -3.27
CA CYS A 132 9.09 -0.23 -2.34
C CYS A 132 7.58 -0.58 -2.30
N HIS A 133 7.20 -1.81 -2.66
CA HIS A 133 5.88 -2.39 -2.38
C HIS A 133 6.00 -3.69 -1.59
N ASN A 134 6.58 -4.76 -2.15
CA ASN A 134 6.83 -6.01 -1.43
C ASN A 134 8.24 -6.12 -0.85
N ARG A 135 9.23 -5.43 -1.41
CA ARG A 135 10.60 -5.37 -0.89
C ARG A 135 10.91 -3.93 -0.49
N ASN A 136 10.98 -3.74 0.83
CA ASN A 136 11.21 -2.46 1.52
C ASN A 136 12.43 -2.53 2.47
N ARG A 137 13.35 -3.47 2.25
CA ARG A 137 14.46 -3.73 3.18
C ARG A 137 15.39 -2.53 3.28
N ALA A 138 15.82 -2.01 2.14
CA ALA A 138 16.68 -0.84 2.10
C ALA A 138 15.95 0.40 2.64
N ALA A 139 14.70 0.63 2.24
CA ALA A 139 13.92 1.78 2.68
C ALA A 139 13.67 1.76 4.19
N SER A 140 13.32 0.61 4.76
CA SER A 140 13.12 0.42 6.21
C SER A 140 14.42 0.64 6.98
N ALA A 141 15.54 0.08 6.49
CA ALA A 141 16.85 0.29 7.12
C ALA A 141 17.29 1.76 7.08
N LEU A 142 17.08 2.47 5.96
CA LEU A 142 17.41 3.89 5.84
C LEU A 142 16.54 4.76 6.75
N LEU A 143 15.24 4.47 6.85
CA LEU A 143 14.34 5.17 7.77
C LEU A 143 14.81 4.99 9.21
N ILE A 144 15.10 3.76 9.62
CA ILE A 144 15.57 3.47 10.98
C ILE A 144 16.94 4.06 11.26
N LYS A 145 17.86 4.05 10.28
CA LYS A 145 19.15 4.74 10.40
C LYS A 145 18.96 6.23 10.71
N ALA A 146 17.97 6.88 10.10
CA ALA A 146 17.67 8.29 10.36
C ALA A 146 17.05 8.52 11.75
N LEU A 147 16.19 7.61 12.21
CA LEU A 147 15.44 7.79 13.46
C LEU A 147 16.17 7.26 14.71
N ALA A 148 17.06 6.29 14.59
CA ALA A 148 17.67 5.58 15.72
C ALA A 148 18.37 6.49 16.74
N PRO A 149 19.17 7.50 16.35
CA PRO A 149 19.79 8.41 17.32
C PRO A 149 18.76 9.21 18.15
N HIS A 150 17.65 9.59 17.52
CA HIS A 150 16.58 10.32 18.18
C HIS A 150 15.75 9.40 19.09
N LEU A 151 15.47 8.17 18.65
CA LEU A 151 14.81 7.15 19.47
C LEU A 151 15.64 6.79 20.71
N ALA A 152 16.97 6.67 20.55
CA ALA A 152 17.88 6.36 21.65
C ALA A 152 17.93 7.47 22.72
N SER A 153 17.65 8.72 22.34
CA SER A 153 17.65 9.90 23.22
C SER A 153 16.26 10.28 23.75
N LEU A 154 15.24 9.46 23.52
CA LEU A 154 13.92 9.69 24.11
C LEU A 154 13.93 9.38 25.60
N ASP A 155 13.13 10.16 26.33
CA ASP A 155 12.81 9.90 27.73
C ASP A 155 11.79 8.76 27.84
N LEU A 156 12.31 7.54 27.67
CA LEU A 156 11.60 6.27 27.79
C LEU A 156 12.44 5.31 28.63
N PRO A 157 11.84 4.31 29.29
CA PRO A 157 12.61 3.25 29.92
C PRO A 157 13.56 2.57 28.91
N PRO A 158 14.82 2.25 29.29
CA PRO A 158 15.74 1.57 28.39
C PRO A 158 15.17 0.30 27.71
N PRO A 159 14.38 -0.55 28.41
CA PRO A 159 13.73 -1.70 27.76
C PRO A 159 12.74 -1.32 26.64
N GLU A 160 12.01 -0.21 26.76
CA GLU A 160 11.07 0.24 25.71
C GLU A 160 11.81 0.78 24.49
N ARG A 161 12.90 1.54 24.68
CA ARG A 161 13.74 1.96 23.55
C ARG A 161 14.32 0.75 22.80
N ALA A 162 14.80 -0.25 23.54
CA ALA A 162 15.29 -1.49 22.95
C ALA A 162 14.18 -2.25 22.20
N ARG A 163 12.97 -2.33 22.78
CA ARG A 163 11.80 -2.96 22.14
C ARG A 163 11.41 -2.28 20.83
N ILE A 164 11.40 -0.95 20.78
CA ILE A 164 11.12 -0.19 19.55
C ILE A 164 12.15 -0.52 18.46
N LEU A 165 13.45 -0.46 18.79
CA LEU A 165 14.51 -0.74 17.84
C LEU A 165 14.51 -2.21 17.39
N ALA A 166 14.22 -3.15 18.29
CA ALA A 166 14.09 -4.57 17.95
C ALA A 166 12.88 -4.84 17.04
N PHE A 167 11.73 -4.20 17.33
CA PHE A 167 10.55 -4.27 16.47
C PHE A 167 10.86 -3.75 15.06
N ALA A 168 11.54 -2.60 14.98
CA ALA A 168 11.93 -2.01 13.72
C ALA A 168 12.93 -2.88 12.93
N ALA A 169 13.93 -3.46 13.61
CA ALA A 169 14.91 -4.35 12.99
C ALA A 169 14.29 -5.66 12.49
N GLY A 170 13.24 -6.16 13.16
CA GLY A 170 12.50 -7.35 12.74
C GLY A 170 11.42 -7.09 11.68
N ASN A 171 11.21 -5.84 11.26
CA ASN A 171 10.16 -5.46 10.31
C ASN A 171 10.73 -4.86 9.02
N ASP A 172 11.06 -5.75 8.08
CA ASP A 172 11.51 -5.37 6.72
C ASP A 172 10.46 -4.57 5.91
N HIS A 173 9.19 -4.55 6.36
CA HIS A 173 8.09 -3.81 5.73
C HIS A 173 7.74 -2.50 6.44
N LEU A 174 8.53 -2.05 7.41
CA LEU A 174 8.24 -0.84 8.18
C LEU A 174 7.98 0.38 7.28
N PHE A 175 8.75 0.52 6.20
CA PHE A 175 8.62 1.65 5.27
C PHE A 175 7.39 1.59 4.36
N LEU A 176 6.74 0.43 4.17
CA LEU A 176 5.64 0.27 3.21
C LEU A 176 4.55 1.34 3.39
N ASN A 177 4.09 1.54 4.62
CA ASN A 177 3.03 2.50 4.92
C ASN A 177 3.45 3.95 4.64
N VAL A 178 4.72 4.29 4.92
CA VAL A 178 5.30 5.61 4.59
C VAL A 178 5.38 5.79 3.08
N GLY A 179 5.86 4.78 2.35
CA GLY A 179 5.93 4.76 0.89
C GLY A 179 4.55 4.92 0.25
N MET A 180 3.54 4.18 0.72
CA MET A 180 2.16 4.29 0.27
C MET A 180 1.61 5.70 0.48
N ALA A 181 1.80 6.29 1.67
CA ALA A 181 1.35 7.66 1.94
C ALA A 181 2.08 8.69 1.06
N ALA A 182 3.38 8.52 0.79
CA ALA A 182 4.12 9.36 -0.14
C ALA A 182 3.58 9.25 -1.58
N CYS A 183 3.30 8.04 -2.05
CA CYS A 183 2.67 7.79 -3.35
C CYS A 183 1.27 8.42 -3.44
N LYS A 184 0.46 8.28 -2.39
CA LYS A 184 -0.87 8.91 -2.28
C LYS A 184 -0.78 10.43 -2.36
N ALA A 185 0.09 11.05 -1.56
CA ALA A 185 0.29 12.50 -1.56
C ALA A 185 0.75 13.04 -2.93
N ALA A 186 1.57 12.27 -3.65
CA ALA A 186 1.99 12.61 -5.01
C ALA A 186 0.86 12.43 -6.03
N ALA A 187 0.13 11.32 -5.98
CA ALA A 187 -0.95 11.01 -6.92
C ALA A 187 -2.16 11.93 -6.76
N ASP A 188 -2.52 12.30 -5.53
CA ASP A 188 -3.62 13.23 -5.25
C ASP A 188 -3.32 14.63 -5.78
N ALA A 189 -2.05 15.06 -5.80
CA ALA A 189 -1.64 16.32 -6.40
C ALA A 189 -1.82 16.39 -7.93
N ALA A 190 -2.03 15.24 -8.57
CA ALA A 190 -2.32 15.13 -10.00
C ALA A 190 -3.79 14.76 -10.28
N HIS A 191 -4.66 14.74 -9.27
CA HIS A 191 -6.09 14.43 -9.38
C HIS A 191 -6.94 15.68 -9.62
N GLY A 192 -8.11 15.50 -10.26
CA GLY A 192 -9.04 16.59 -10.54
C GLY A 192 -8.65 17.50 -11.71
N LEU A 193 -7.76 17.07 -12.61
CA LEU A 193 -7.37 17.84 -13.79
C LEU A 193 -8.35 17.59 -14.95
N PRO A 194 -9.13 18.59 -15.40
CA PRO A 194 -10.15 18.38 -16.42
C PRO A 194 -9.58 17.74 -17.68
N ARG A 195 -10.31 16.76 -18.24
CA ARG A 195 -9.97 16.03 -19.48
C ARG A 195 -8.71 15.15 -19.40
N SER A 196 -8.08 15.02 -18.23
CA SER A 196 -6.93 14.15 -18.02
C SER A 196 -7.35 12.67 -17.96
N SER A 197 -6.66 11.81 -18.72
CA SER A 197 -6.84 10.35 -18.70
C SER A 197 -5.89 9.64 -17.73
N LEU A 198 -5.22 10.39 -16.86
CA LEU A 198 -4.29 9.90 -15.87
C LEU A 198 -5.01 9.12 -14.76
N VAL A 199 -4.62 7.87 -14.54
CA VAL A 199 -5.03 7.13 -13.35
C VAL A 199 -4.29 7.68 -12.13
N THR A 200 -5.04 8.08 -11.11
CA THR A 200 -4.51 8.66 -9.87
C THR A 200 -4.77 7.78 -8.66
N THR A 201 -5.52 6.69 -8.84
CA THR A 201 -5.73 5.69 -7.78
C THR A 201 -5.97 4.34 -8.42
N MET A 202 -5.28 3.33 -7.92
CA MET A 202 -5.63 1.92 -8.05
C MET A 202 -5.73 1.36 -6.63
N ALA A 203 -6.85 0.71 -6.32
CA ALA A 203 -7.11 0.13 -5.00
C ALA A 203 -8.04 -1.07 -5.11
N ARG A 204 -8.08 -1.91 -4.08
CA ARG A 204 -8.91 -3.10 -4.06
C ARG A 204 -9.30 -3.48 -2.64
N ASN A 205 -10.45 -4.11 -2.46
CA ASN A 205 -11.01 -4.41 -1.13
C ASN A 205 -11.19 -5.91 -0.87
N GLY A 206 -10.54 -6.77 -1.67
CA GLY A 206 -10.68 -8.22 -1.58
C GLY A 206 -11.95 -8.78 -2.23
N THR A 207 -12.74 -7.93 -2.87
CA THR A 207 -13.93 -8.32 -3.67
C THR A 207 -13.97 -7.58 -5.01
N GLN A 208 -13.65 -6.29 -5.01
CA GLN A 208 -13.59 -5.45 -6.20
C GLN A 208 -12.25 -4.74 -6.28
N PHE A 209 -11.80 -4.53 -7.51
CA PHE A 209 -10.75 -3.60 -7.87
C PHE A 209 -11.39 -2.30 -8.35
N GLY A 210 -10.81 -1.16 -8.01
CA GLY A 210 -11.27 0.15 -8.43
C GLY A 210 -10.14 1.05 -8.90
N ILE A 211 -10.43 1.88 -9.92
CA ILE A 211 -9.57 2.99 -10.31
C ILE A 211 -10.29 4.34 -10.19
N ARG A 212 -9.52 5.40 -9.94
CA ARG A 212 -9.94 6.80 -10.14
C ARG A 212 -9.05 7.45 -11.18
N VAL A 213 -9.65 8.31 -11.99
CA VAL A 213 -9.00 8.98 -13.13
C VAL A 213 -9.13 10.48 -12.95
N SER A 214 -8.03 11.21 -13.13
CA SER A 214 -7.91 12.64 -12.82
C SER A 214 -9.01 13.49 -13.43
N GLY A 215 -9.34 13.28 -14.71
CA GLY A 215 -10.37 14.03 -15.41
C GLY A 215 -11.81 13.68 -15.05
N LEU A 216 -12.05 12.61 -14.29
CA LEU A 216 -13.39 12.07 -13.99
C LEU A 216 -13.79 12.27 -12.51
N GLY A 217 -13.07 13.13 -11.79
CA GLY A 217 -13.31 13.45 -10.39
C GLY A 217 -13.28 12.22 -9.47
N ASP A 218 -14.15 12.23 -8.44
CA ASP A 218 -14.18 11.20 -7.39
C ASP A 218 -14.85 9.88 -7.80
N ARG A 219 -15.29 9.75 -9.06
CA ARG A 219 -15.96 8.55 -9.55
C ARG A 219 -15.01 7.35 -9.55
N TRP A 220 -15.47 6.25 -8.95
CA TRP A 220 -14.82 4.96 -9.05
C TRP A 220 -15.27 4.18 -10.28
N PHE A 221 -14.31 3.52 -10.92
CA PHE A 221 -14.55 2.53 -11.98
C PHE A 221 -14.11 1.17 -11.46
N THR A 222 -15.08 0.29 -11.23
CA THR A 222 -14.87 -0.96 -10.48
C THR A 222 -15.23 -2.20 -11.29
N ALA A 223 -14.53 -3.29 -11.00
CA ALA A 223 -14.84 -4.64 -11.47
C ALA A 223 -14.43 -5.66 -10.39
N GLU A 224 -14.79 -6.93 -10.57
CA GLU A 224 -14.38 -8.00 -9.66
C GLU A 224 -12.86 -8.09 -9.55
N ALA A 225 -12.32 -8.22 -8.33
CA ALA A 225 -10.88 -8.29 -8.13
C ALA A 225 -10.32 -9.63 -8.61
N GLU A 226 -9.19 -9.59 -9.31
CA GLU A 226 -8.44 -10.80 -9.68
C GLU A 226 -7.71 -11.39 -8.48
N THR A 227 -7.41 -12.69 -8.52
CA THR A 227 -6.61 -13.37 -7.49
C THR A 227 -5.13 -13.35 -7.89
N PRO A 228 -4.20 -12.91 -7.01
CA PRO A 228 -2.79 -12.91 -7.34
C PRO A 228 -2.23 -14.32 -7.53
N VAL A 229 -1.32 -14.47 -8.50
CA VAL A 229 -0.65 -15.74 -8.81
C VAL A 229 0.83 -15.63 -8.45
N GLY A 230 1.33 -16.53 -7.62
CA GLY A 230 2.73 -16.50 -7.20
C GLY A 230 3.11 -17.67 -6.31
N LEU A 231 4.02 -17.41 -5.37
CA LEU A 231 4.57 -18.41 -4.46
C LEU A 231 3.75 -18.46 -3.17
N TYR A 232 3.41 -19.67 -2.73
CA TYR A 232 2.69 -19.94 -1.50
C TYR A 232 3.63 -20.42 -0.41
N PHE A 233 3.33 -20.07 0.83
CA PHE A 233 4.01 -20.62 2.00
C PHE A 233 3.69 -22.10 2.16
N ALA A 234 4.56 -22.84 2.84
CA ALA A 234 4.38 -24.27 3.07
C ALA A 234 3.02 -24.55 3.74
N GLY A 235 2.24 -25.47 3.14
CA GLY A 235 0.92 -25.86 3.61
C GLY A 235 -0.26 -25.10 2.99
N PHE A 236 -0.02 -24.09 2.14
CA PHE A 236 -1.07 -23.35 1.42
C PHE A 236 -0.96 -23.48 -0.10
N GLY A 237 -2.06 -23.23 -0.79
CA GLY A 237 -2.12 -23.17 -2.25
C GLY A 237 -3.17 -22.19 -2.77
N ALA A 238 -3.37 -22.20 -4.09
CA ALA A 238 -4.24 -21.24 -4.76
C ALA A 238 -5.70 -21.27 -4.31
N ALA A 239 -6.20 -22.42 -3.84
CA ALA A 239 -7.56 -22.55 -3.34
C ALA A 239 -7.80 -21.76 -2.03
N ASP A 240 -6.72 -21.44 -1.31
CA ASP A 240 -6.76 -20.73 -0.03
C ASP A 240 -6.72 -19.20 -0.20
N ALA A 241 -6.39 -18.72 -1.40
CA ALA A 241 -6.15 -17.31 -1.68
C ALA A 241 -7.43 -16.47 -1.68
N ASN A 242 -7.36 -15.29 -1.07
CA ASN A 242 -8.34 -14.23 -1.25
C ASN A 242 -8.07 -13.47 -2.56
N PRO A 243 -9.10 -12.95 -3.25
CA PRO A 243 -8.92 -11.94 -4.30
C PRO A 243 -8.08 -10.74 -3.82
N ASP A 244 -7.45 -10.02 -4.74
CA ASP A 244 -6.51 -8.96 -4.40
C ASP A 244 -7.11 -7.88 -3.47
N ILE A 245 -6.34 -7.42 -2.49
CA ILE A 245 -6.81 -6.57 -1.38
C ILE A 245 -5.78 -5.52 -0.95
N GLY A 246 -6.28 -4.31 -0.69
CA GLY A 246 -5.59 -3.16 -0.11
C GLY A 246 -5.47 -1.94 -1.02
N ASP A 247 -4.92 -0.88 -0.45
CA ASP A 247 -4.60 0.36 -1.16
C ASP A 247 -3.16 0.39 -1.68
N SER A 248 -2.38 -0.65 -1.41
CA SER A 248 -0.96 -0.69 -1.74
C SER A 248 -0.67 -0.54 -3.23
N ALA A 249 -1.61 -0.86 -4.14
CA ALA A 249 -1.51 -0.55 -5.58
C ALA A 249 -1.36 0.96 -5.91
N ILE A 250 -1.48 1.85 -4.92
CA ILE A 250 -1.04 3.25 -5.02
C ILE A 250 0.45 3.38 -5.32
N THR A 251 1.28 2.39 -4.94
CA THR A 251 2.71 2.36 -5.25
C THR A 251 2.96 2.26 -6.76
N GLU A 252 2.28 1.34 -7.44
CA GLU A 252 2.31 1.18 -8.89
C GLU A 252 1.69 2.38 -9.61
N THR A 253 0.61 2.92 -9.04
CA THR A 253 -0.01 4.15 -9.56
C THR A 253 1.00 5.31 -9.62
N ALA A 254 1.91 5.37 -8.63
CA ALA A 254 2.96 6.37 -8.54
C ALA A 254 4.29 5.95 -9.22
N GLY A 255 4.31 4.83 -9.95
CA GLY A 255 5.45 4.38 -10.73
C GLY A 255 6.54 3.66 -9.93
N ILE A 256 6.24 3.11 -8.76
CA ILE A 256 7.12 2.16 -8.04
C ILE A 256 6.42 0.79 -7.93
N GLY A 257 6.86 -0.09 -7.04
CA GLY A 257 6.26 -1.41 -6.90
C GLY A 257 6.54 -2.31 -8.13
N GLY A 258 5.49 -2.94 -8.65
CA GLY A 258 5.48 -3.67 -9.92
C GLY A 258 6.14 -2.93 -11.09
N PHE A 259 6.05 -1.59 -11.12
CA PHE A 259 6.62 -0.74 -12.16
C PHE A 259 8.14 -0.60 -12.04
N ALA A 260 8.68 -0.77 -10.83
CA ALA A 260 10.10 -0.70 -10.53
C ALA A 260 10.76 -2.07 -10.27
N MET A 261 10.06 -3.19 -10.52
CA MET A 261 10.58 -4.54 -10.32
C MET A 261 11.93 -4.79 -10.99
N GLY A 262 12.20 -4.18 -12.15
CA GLY A 262 13.48 -4.27 -12.84
C GLY A 262 14.69 -3.81 -12.01
N ALA A 263 14.50 -3.01 -10.96
CA ALA A 263 15.55 -2.64 -10.02
C ALA A 263 15.68 -3.57 -8.81
N ALA A 264 14.73 -4.49 -8.60
CA ALA A 264 14.66 -5.36 -7.43
C ALA A 264 14.69 -6.85 -7.82
N PRO A 265 15.75 -7.37 -8.49
CA PRO A 265 15.75 -8.74 -9.02
C PRO A 265 15.50 -9.82 -7.96
N ALA A 266 15.89 -9.58 -6.70
CA ALA A 266 15.65 -10.51 -5.58
C ALA A 266 14.16 -10.68 -5.23
N ILE A 267 13.26 -9.79 -5.68
CA ILE A 267 11.83 -9.91 -5.37
C ILE A 267 11.20 -11.16 -5.99
N VAL A 268 11.76 -11.67 -7.09
CA VAL A 268 11.17 -12.79 -7.84
C VAL A 268 11.21 -14.11 -7.07
N GLU A 269 12.12 -14.24 -6.09
CA GLU A 269 12.13 -15.35 -5.13
C GLU A 269 10.94 -15.31 -4.16
N PHE A 270 10.27 -14.17 -4.05
CA PHE A 270 9.11 -13.97 -3.18
C PHE A 270 7.79 -13.91 -3.97
N VAL A 271 7.77 -13.22 -5.11
CA VAL A 271 6.54 -13.00 -5.91
C VAL A 271 6.42 -13.91 -7.14
N GLY A 272 7.44 -14.72 -7.41
CA GLY A 272 7.53 -15.57 -8.59
C GLY A 272 8.07 -14.86 -9.84
N GLY A 273 8.39 -15.66 -10.87
CA GLY A 273 9.01 -15.21 -12.12
C GLY A 273 10.53 -15.25 -12.08
N THR A 274 11.16 -14.56 -13.04
CA THR A 274 12.63 -14.47 -13.18
C THR A 274 13.12 -13.02 -13.16
N PRO A 275 14.41 -12.75 -12.89
CA PRO A 275 14.96 -11.39 -13.01
C PRO A 275 14.75 -10.78 -14.41
N ALA A 276 14.75 -11.61 -15.45
CA ALA A 276 14.44 -11.19 -16.82
C ALA A 276 12.96 -10.76 -16.96
N ASP A 277 12.03 -11.47 -16.31
CA ASP A 277 10.62 -11.07 -16.26
C ASP A 277 10.44 -9.73 -15.55
N ALA A 278 11.13 -9.50 -14.43
CA ALA A 278 11.09 -8.24 -13.70
C ALA A 278 11.50 -7.04 -14.59
N LEU A 279 12.59 -7.17 -15.35
CA LEU A 279 13.00 -6.17 -16.34
C LEU A 279 11.97 -6.00 -17.46
N ARG A 280 11.42 -7.10 -17.98
CA ARG A 280 10.39 -7.09 -19.01
C ARG A 280 9.12 -6.39 -18.54
N TYR A 281 8.68 -6.63 -17.30
CA TYR A 281 7.50 -5.96 -16.73
C TYR A 281 7.70 -4.46 -16.63
N THR A 282 8.82 -4.00 -16.06
CA THR A 282 9.13 -2.56 -16.03
C THR A 282 9.16 -1.97 -17.44
N ARG A 283 9.74 -2.67 -18.43
CA ARG A 283 9.76 -2.21 -19.83
C ARG A 283 8.36 -2.04 -20.42
N LEU A 284 7.47 -3.01 -20.20
CA LEU A 284 6.08 -2.95 -20.65
C LEU A 284 5.32 -1.76 -20.02
N MET A 285 5.66 -1.37 -18.80
CA MET A 285 4.96 -0.26 -18.14
C MET A 285 5.26 1.09 -18.81
N TYR A 286 6.40 1.27 -19.48
CA TYR A 286 6.66 2.49 -20.26
C TYR A 286 5.65 2.69 -21.41
N GLU A 287 5.10 1.61 -21.97
CA GLU A 287 4.13 1.67 -23.07
C GLU A 287 2.76 2.21 -22.64
N ILE A 288 2.47 2.22 -21.33
CA ILE A 288 1.18 2.65 -20.78
C ILE A 288 1.27 3.90 -19.91
N THR A 289 2.46 4.50 -19.80
CA THR A 289 2.71 5.67 -18.95
C THR A 289 3.06 6.91 -19.75
N LEU A 290 2.72 8.07 -19.20
CA LEU A 290 2.93 9.38 -19.84
C LEU A 290 4.38 9.85 -19.83
N GLY A 291 5.25 9.30 -18.97
CA GLY A 291 6.66 9.67 -18.93
C GLY A 291 7.47 8.92 -17.89
N GLU A 292 8.69 9.39 -17.68
CA GLU A 292 9.65 8.82 -16.74
C GLU A 292 9.82 9.73 -15.51
N ASN A 293 9.93 9.13 -14.32
CA ASN A 293 10.17 9.87 -13.09
C ASN A 293 11.63 10.34 -13.00
N THR A 294 11.85 11.63 -12.80
CA THR A 294 13.20 12.20 -12.71
C THR A 294 13.93 11.85 -11.40
N ALA A 295 13.20 11.52 -10.33
CA ALA A 295 13.77 11.18 -9.02
C ALA A 295 14.10 9.67 -8.89
N TYR A 296 13.24 8.84 -9.45
CA TYR A 296 13.26 7.39 -9.26
C TYR A 296 13.97 6.74 -10.44
N ARG A 297 15.30 6.67 -10.37
CA ARG A 297 16.15 6.17 -11.46
C ARG A 297 16.54 4.71 -11.20
N LEU A 298 16.42 3.85 -12.21
CA LEU A 298 16.62 2.40 -12.10
C LEU A 298 17.97 1.98 -12.68
N PRO A 299 18.98 1.59 -11.86
CA PRO A 299 20.31 1.26 -12.35
C PRO A 299 20.35 0.16 -13.42
N PRO A 300 19.57 -0.95 -13.34
CA PRO A 300 19.58 -2.00 -14.35
C PRO A 300 19.02 -1.61 -15.73
N LEU A 301 18.45 -0.40 -15.85
CA LEU A 301 17.93 0.17 -17.09
C LEU A 301 18.68 1.46 -17.44
N ASP A 302 20.00 1.48 -17.25
CA ASP A 302 20.89 2.63 -17.53
C ASP A 302 20.43 3.90 -16.81
N PHE A 303 19.94 3.73 -15.59
CA PHE A 303 19.33 4.79 -14.81
C PHE A 303 18.19 5.48 -15.56
N ARG A 304 17.34 4.80 -16.33
CA ARG A 304 16.06 5.40 -16.77
C ARG A 304 15.17 5.72 -15.58
N GLY A 305 14.32 6.73 -15.70
CA GLY A 305 13.35 7.07 -14.66
C GLY A 305 12.21 6.07 -14.64
N THR A 306 11.60 5.78 -13.50
CA THR A 306 10.49 4.80 -13.45
C THR A 306 9.31 5.22 -14.33
N PRO A 307 8.65 4.28 -15.02
CA PRO A 307 7.45 4.59 -15.79
C PRO A 307 6.38 5.18 -14.87
N THR A 308 5.87 6.38 -15.19
CA THR A 308 4.99 7.14 -14.30
C THR A 308 3.83 7.78 -15.04
N GLY A 309 2.66 7.68 -14.41
CA GLY A 309 1.42 8.28 -14.89
C GLY A 309 0.72 7.39 -15.90
N ILE A 310 0.01 6.38 -15.40
CA ILE A 310 -0.74 5.41 -16.21
C ILE A 310 -1.84 6.17 -16.97
N ASP A 311 -1.85 6.04 -18.31
CA ASP A 311 -2.88 6.63 -19.17
C ASP A 311 -3.91 5.57 -19.56
N VAL A 312 -5.18 5.80 -19.21
CA VAL A 312 -6.30 4.92 -19.59
C VAL A 312 -6.34 4.65 -21.10
N ARG A 313 -6.02 5.64 -21.93
CA ARG A 313 -6.02 5.51 -23.40
C ARG A 313 -4.93 4.56 -23.87
N LEU A 314 -3.71 4.67 -23.31
CA LEU A 314 -2.60 3.81 -23.68
C LEU A 314 -2.83 2.36 -23.23
N VAL A 315 -3.37 2.16 -22.03
CA VAL A 315 -3.79 0.82 -21.54
C VAL A 315 -4.78 0.19 -22.53
N MET A 316 -5.78 0.97 -22.97
CA MET A 316 -6.79 0.47 -23.89
C MET A 316 -6.27 0.23 -25.31
N GLN A 317 -5.41 1.11 -25.80
CA GLN A 317 -4.82 1.05 -27.14
C GLN A 317 -3.83 -0.11 -27.28
N THR A 318 -2.95 -0.31 -26.29
CA THR A 318 -1.89 -1.33 -26.33
C THR A 318 -2.37 -2.71 -25.88
N GLY A 319 -3.44 -2.76 -25.08
CA GLY A 319 -3.88 -3.98 -24.41
C GLY A 319 -3.02 -4.37 -23.20
N ILE A 320 -1.99 -3.58 -22.86
CA ILE A 320 -1.12 -3.82 -21.71
C ILE A 320 -1.81 -3.30 -20.45
N LEU A 321 -1.93 -4.15 -19.44
CA LEU A 321 -2.48 -3.79 -18.12
C LEU A 321 -1.34 -3.51 -17.12
N PRO A 322 -1.53 -2.60 -16.16
CA PRO A 322 -0.59 -2.35 -15.07
C PRO A 322 -0.15 -3.64 -14.36
N GLN A 323 1.16 -3.83 -14.18
CA GLN A 323 1.70 -4.95 -13.43
C GLN A 323 1.78 -4.58 -11.95
N ILE A 324 1.13 -5.36 -11.09
CA ILE A 324 1.16 -5.21 -9.64
C ILE A 324 1.86 -6.44 -9.06
N ASN A 325 2.73 -6.24 -8.08
CA ASN A 325 3.18 -7.31 -7.19
C ASN A 325 2.50 -7.11 -5.83
N THR A 326 2.08 -8.17 -5.14
CA THR A 326 1.29 -8.04 -3.90
C THR A 326 1.43 -9.26 -3.01
N GLY A 327 1.17 -9.09 -1.72
CA GLY A 327 1.02 -10.20 -0.79
C GLY A 327 -0.31 -10.94 -1.00
N ILE A 328 -0.32 -12.25 -0.78
CA ILE A 328 -1.51 -13.10 -0.84
C ILE A 328 -2.02 -13.32 0.59
N ALA A 329 -3.26 -12.91 0.85
CA ALA A 329 -3.96 -13.17 2.10
C ALA A 329 -4.80 -14.45 1.99
N HIS A 330 -4.96 -15.19 3.08
CA HIS A 330 -5.93 -16.29 3.12
C HIS A 330 -7.36 -15.76 2.98
N ARG A 331 -8.25 -16.49 2.31
CA ARG A 331 -9.68 -16.13 2.16
C ARG A 331 -10.48 -16.18 3.46
N GLU A 332 -9.94 -16.81 4.49
CA GLU A 332 -10.54 -16.92 5.82
C GLU A 332 -9.89 -15.94 6.78
N ALA A 333 -10.71 -15.30 7.63
CA ALA A 333 -10.23 -14.38 8.64
C ALA A 333 -9.30 -15.08 9.65
N GLY A 334 -8.29 -14.36 10.15
CA GLY A 334 -7.43 -14.86 11.24
C GLY A 334 -6.18 -15.63 10.83
N ILE A 335 -6.11 -16.18 9.61
CA ILE A 335 -4.97 -17.01 9.19
C ILE A 335 -3.75 -16.16 8.82
N GLY A 336 -3.94 -15.07 8.08
CA GLY A 336 -2.88 -14.13 7.76
C GLY A 336 -2.40 -14.19 6.31
N GLN A 337 -1.13 -13.83 6.11
CA GLN A 337 -0.46 -13.94 4.81
C GLN A 337 -0.10 -15.40 4.51
N ILE A 338 -0.33 -15.81 3.26
CA ILE A 338 -0.06 -17.18 2.79
C ILE A 338 0.85 -17.23 1.56
N GLY A 339 1.32 -16.08 1.09
CA GLY A 339 2.20 -16.01 -0.06
C GLY A 339 2.39 -14.58 -0.57
N ALA A 340 2.95 -14.49 -1.77
CA ALA A 340 3.01 -13.27 -2.55
C ALA A 340 3.07 -13.60 -4.04
N GLY A 341 2.63 -12.67 -4.88
CA GLY A 341 2.48 -12.93 -6.30
C GLY A 341 2.30 -11.69 -7.15
N LEU A 342 1.98 -11.97 -8.41
CA LEU A 342 1.73 -10.99 -9.44
C LEU A 342 0.24 -10.98 -9.76
N VAL A 343 -0.30 -9.79 -10.00
CA VAL A 343 -1.69 -9.59 -10.37
C VAL A 343 -1.80 -8.41 -11.33
N LYS A 344 -2.90 -8.35 -12.07
CA LYS A 344 -3.25 -7.24 -12.95
C LYS A 344 -4.63 -6.72 -12.56
N PRO A 345 -4.87 -5.41 -12.72
CA PRO A 345 -6.22 -4.88 -12.55
C PRO A 345 -7.15 -5.44 -13.63
N PRO A 346 -8.45 -5.61 -13.34
CA PRO A 346 -9.42 -6.04 -14.35
C PRO A 346 -9.52 -5.01 -15.47
N ARG A 347 -9.50 -5.47 -16.73
CA ARG A 347 -9.59 -4.60 -17.91
C ARG A 347 -10.86 -3.74 -17.91
N ALA A 348 -11.96 -4.26 -17.38
CA ALA A 348 -13.26 -3.60 -17.33
C ALA A 348 -13.23 -2.24 -16.60
N CYS A 349 -12.32 -2.04 -15.63
CA CYS A 349 -12.10 -0.75 -14.97
C CYS A 349 -11.67 0.33 -15.98
N PHE A 350 -10.72 0.01 -16.85
CA PHE A 350 -10.18 0.94 -17.86
C PHE A 350 -11.15 1.16 -19.02
N GLU A 351 -11.87 0.12 -19.44
CA GLU A 351 -12.91 0.24 -20.48
C GLU A 351 -14.02 1.21 -20.04
N SER A 352 -14.49 1.05 -18.80
CA SER A 352 -15.52 1.91 -18.23
C SER A 352 -15.04 3.36 -18.07
N ALA A 353 -13.80 3.56 -17.62
CA ALA A 353 -13.18 4.87 -17.52
C ALA A 353 -13.02 5.55 -18.89
N LEU A 354 -12.58 4.81 -19.91
CA LEU A 354 -12.44 5.35 -21.27
C LEU A 354 -13.78 5.81 -21.84
N ARG A 355 -14.84 5.00 -21.66
CA ARG A 355 -16.20 5.38 -22.09
C ARG A 355 -16.67 6.67 -21.43
N ALA A 356 -16.39 6.85 -20.14
CA ALA A 356 -16.72 8.06 -19.40
C ALA A 356 -15.93 9.29 -19.90
N LEU A 357 -14.62 9.16 -20.17
CA LEU A 357 -13.81 10.23 -20.77
C LEU A 357 -14.34 10.68 -22.13
N VAL A 358 -14.79 9.74 -22.96
CA VAL A 358 -15.39 10.05 -24.27
C VAL A 358 -16.73 10.77 -24.11
N ALA A 359 -17.54 10.38 -23.13
CA ALA A 359 -18.83 11.02 -22.87
C ALA A 359 -18.65 12.48 -22.41
N GLU A 360 -17.74 12.76 -21.47
CA GLU A 360 -17.46 14.12 -21.01
C GLU A 360 -16.98 15.04 -22.14
N ARG A 361 -16.13 14.53 -23.04
CA ARG A 361 -15.64 15.31 -24.20
C ARG A 361 -16.72 15.68 -25.20
N ARG A 362 -17.84 14.94 -25.24
CA ARG A 362 -18.97 15.22 -26.13
C ARG A 362 -19.99 16.18 -25.51
N GLY A 363 -19.94 16.39 -24.20
CA GLY A 363 -20.93 17.15 -23.43
C GLY A 363 -20.48 18.55 -22.99
N GLY A 364 -19.26 18.98 -23.33
CA GLY A 364 -18.74 20.33 -23.03
C GLY A 364 -18.22 21.01 -24.29
#